data_AF-A0A844MJ39-F1
#
_entry.id   AF-A0A844MJ39-F1
#
_cell.length_a   1.000
_cell.length_b   1.000
_cell.length_c   1.000
_cell.angle_alpha   90.00
_cell.angle_beta   90.00
_cell.angle_gamma   90.00
#
_symmetry.space_group_name_H-M   'P 1'
#
loop_
_entity.id
_entity.type
_entity.pdbx_description
1 polymer ?
#
loop_
_entity_poly.entity_id
_entity_poly.type
_entity_poly.pdbx_seq_one_letter_code
_entity_poly.pdbx_strand_id
1 'polypeptide(L)' 'MPLGYLGINRIPYLAILEVIYTNYFTQPFFQDSLSLHRVSLFTIDI' A
#
# COMPACT_ATOMS: atom_id res chain seq x y z
N MET A 1 9.44 10.81 0.68
CA MET A 1 8.13 10.73 1.38
C MET A 1 8.08 11.82 2.45
N PRO A 2 6.97 12.56 2.57
CA PRO A 2 6.84 13.75 3.43
C PRO A 2 7.04 13.47 4.94
N LEU A 3 6.83 12.23 5.40
CA LEU A 3 7.05 11.84 6.81
C LEU A 3 8.52 11.89 7.24
N GLY A 4 9.46 11.60 6.32
CA GLY A 4 10.89 11.68 6.61
C GLY A 4 11.36 13.12 6.85
N TYR A 5 10.70 14.10 6.21
CA TYR A 5 10.94 15.53 6.44
C TYR A 5 10.45 15.98 7.83
N LEU A 6 9.43 15.31 8.38
CA LEU A 6 8.88 15.59 9.72
C LEU A 6 9.66 14.87 10.84
N GLY A 7 10.76 14.17 10.53
CA GLY A 7 11.51 13.38 11.50
C GLY A 7 10.74 12.16 12.04
N ILE A 8 9.64 11.79 11.39
CA ILE A 8 8.80 10.66 11.81
C ILE A 8 9.37 9.39 11.19
N ASN A 9 10.04 8.58 12.01
CA ASN A 9 10.52 7.25 11.62
C ASN A 9 9.37 6.21 11.66
N ARG A 10 8.34 6.43 10.84
CA ARG A 10 7.22 5.50 10.65
C ARG A 10 7.04 5.23 9.17
N ILE A 11 6.82 3.96 8.85
CA ILE A 11 6.48 3.53 7.49
C ILE A 11 4.97 3.71 7.32
N PRO A 12 4.51 4.53 6.35
CA PRO A 12 3.09 4.65 6.07
C PRO A 12 2.58 3.39 5.37
N TYR A 13 1.42 2.91 5.82
CA TYR A 13 0.69 1.82 5.16
C TYR A 13 -0.64 2.34 4.63
N LEU A 14 -1.03 1.88 3.45
CA LEU A 14 -2.35 2.10 2.90
C LEU A 14 -3.24 0.93 3.32
N ALA A 15 -4.25 1.23 4.15
CA ALA A 15 -5.24 0.27 4.58
C ALA A 15 -6.30 0.07 3.49
N ILE A 16 -6.56 -1.17 3.08
CA ILE A 16 -7.58 -1.54 2.09
C ILE A 16 -8.35 -2.77 2.54
N LEU A 17 -9.57 -2.94 2.05
CA LEU A 17 -10.35 -4.15 2.28
C LEU A 17 -9.72 -5.36 1.55
N GLU A 18 -9.77 -6.53 2.17
CA GLU A 18 -9.27 -7.77 1.56
C GLU A 18 -9.95 -8.08 0.22
N VAL A 19 -11.26 -7.79 0.09
CA VAL A 19 -12.01 -7.94 -1.16
C VAL A 19 -11.45 -7.05 -2.28
N ILE A 20 -10.97 -5.86 -1.95
CA ILE A 20 -10.37 -4.96 -2.94
C ILE A 20 -8.96 -5.47 -3.32
N TYR A 21 -8.20 -5.94 -2.33
CA TYR A 21 -6.87 -6.49 -2.58
C TYR A 21 -6.92 -7.68 -3.55
N THR A 22 -7.78 -8.65 -3.25
CA THR A 22 -7.91 -9.90 -4.01
C THR A 22 -8.45 -9.68 -5.42
N ASN A 23 -9.41 -8.77 -5.63
CA ASN A 23 -10.03 -8.54 -6.94
C ASN A 23 -9.22 -7.62 -7.87
N TYR A 24 -8.50 -6.65 -7.32
CA TYR A 24 -7.83 -5.61 -8.13
C TYR A 24 -6.32 -5.66 -7.98
N PHE A 25 -5.83 -5.60 -6.74
CA PHE A 25 -4.40 -5.43 -6.49
C PHE A 25 -3.58 -6.68 -6.76
N THR A 26 -4.18 -7.86 -6.92
CA THR A 26 -3.47 -9.07 -7.38
C THR A 26 -3.09 -9.02 -8.87
N GLN A 27 -3.70 -8.13 -9.65
CA GLN A 27 -3.41 -8.04 -11.08
C GLN A 27 -2.01 -7.43 -11.33
N PRO A 28 -1.27 -7.89 -12.36
CA PRO A 28 0.13 -7.50 -12.59
C PRO A 28 0.34 -5.98 -12.68
N PHE A 29 -0.55 -5.28 -13.41
CA PHE A 29 -0.49 -3.83 -13.56
C PHE A 29 -0.47 -3.08 -12.21
N PHE A 30 -1.31 -3.51 -11.27
CA PHE A 30 -1.38 -2.86 -9.95
C PHE A 30 -0.20 -3.26 -9.06
N GLN A 31 0.25 -4.52 -9.10
CA GLN A 31 1.46 -4.96 -8.38
C GLN A 31 2.70 -4.17 -8.82
N ASP A 32 2.89 -4.00 -10.12
CA ASP A 32 4.02 -3.26 -10.69
C ASP A 32 4.00 -1.79 -10.23
N SER A 33 2.81 -1.18 -10.24
CA SER A 33 2.62 0.21 -9.77
C SER A 33 2.91 0.36 -8.27
N LEU A 34 2.43 -0.56 -7.43
CA LEU A 34 2.70 -0.55 -5.99
C LEU A 34 4.20 -0.66 -5.70
N SER A 35 4.89 -1.54 -6.41
CA SER A 35 6.35 -1.74 -6.30
C SER A 35 7.12 -0.50 -6.73
N LEU A 36 6.78 0.07 -7.90
CA LEU A 36 7.39 1.29 -8.42
C LEU A 36 7.29 2.46 -7.42
N HIS A 37 6.12 2.62 -6.80
CA HIS A 37 5.84 3.72 -5.87
C HIS A 37 6.17 3.38 -4.40
N ARG A 38 6.70 2.17 -4.13
CA ARG A 38 7.04 1.68 -2.77
C ARG A 38 5.87 1.84 -1.79
N VAL A 39 4.67 1.49 -2.24
CA VAL A 39 3.45 1.56 -1.42
C VAL A 39 3.38 0.29 -0.57
N SER A 40 3.34 0.45 0.75
CA SER A 40 3.09 -0.65 1.67
C SER A 40 1.58 -0.78 1.92
N LEU A 41 1.03 -1.97 1.72
CA LEU A 41 -0.39 -2.25 1.92
C LEU A 41 -0.64 -2.93 3.27
N PHE A 42 -1.82 -2.68 3.84
CA PHE A 42 -2.36 -3.40 4.98
C PHE A 42 -3.80 -3.81 4.65
N THR A 43 -4.10 -5.10 4.65
CA THR A 43 -5.45 -5.61 4.35
C THR A 43 -6.27 -5.74 5.62
N ILE A 44 -7.52 -5.32 5.54
CA ILE A 44 -8.50 -5.43 6.62
C ILE A 44 -9.60 -6.40 6.17
N ASP A 45 -9.84 -7.41 7.00
CA ASP A 45 -10.99 -8.31 6.91
C ASP A 45 -12.12 -7.74 7.80
N ILE A 46 -13.31 -7.53 7.23
CA ILE A 46 -14.49 -6.93 7.88
C ILE A 46 -15.70 -7.83 7.66
#